data_AF-C3YLZ4-F1
#
_entry.id   AF-C3YLZ4-F1
#
_cell.length_a   1.000
_cell.length_b   1.000
_cell.length_c   1.000
_cell.angle_alpha   90.00
_cell.angle_beta   90.00
_cell.angle_gamma   90.00
#
_symmetry.space_group_name_H-M   'P 1'
#
loop_
_entity.id
_entity.type
_entity.pdbx_description
1 polymer ?
#
loop_
_entity_poly.entity_id
_entity_poly.type
_entity_poly.pdbx_seq_one_letter_code
_entity_poly.pdbx_strand_id
1 'polypeptide(L)'
;SASNKTLDIFRASSGKSYRCSEDRDYVLTENVTLHARQVHVQAFGVSKGQFSTAEDCGKDQSNNELVAIVTGGSLTGVVIIAIVTYFI
;
A
#
# COMPACT_ATOMS: atom_id res chain seq x y z
N SER A 1 -19.08 -25.70 -6.28
CA SER A 1 -19.05 -24.30 -5.81
C SER A 1 -17.76 -24.11 -5.03
N ALA A 2 -16.91 -23.15 -5.40
CA ALA A 2 -15.71 -22.81 -4.64
C ALA A 2 -16.04 -21.66 -3.69
N SER A 3 -15.67 -21.78 -2.41
CA SER A 3 -15.98 -20.78 -1.39
C SER A 3 -14.82 -20.67 -0.42
N ASN A 4 -14.36 -19.45 -0.19
CA ASN A 4 -13.39 -19.12 0.85
C ASN A 4 -13.97 -17.95 1.65
N LYS A 5 -14.06 -18.11 2.97
CA LYS A 5 -14.69 -17.13 3.89
C LYS A 5 -13.66 -16.30 4.67
N THR A 6 -12.38 -16.54 4.44
CA THR A 6 -11.25 -15.94 5.18
C THR A 6 -10.41 -15.04 4.28
N LEU A 7 -10.98 -14.53 3.18
CA LEU A 7 -10.32 -13.56 2.31
C LEU A 7 -10.25 -12.18 2.98
N ASP A 8 -9.05 -11.63 3.05
CA ASP A 8 -8.79 -10.23 3.37
C ASP A 8 -8.12 -9.59 2.14
N ILE A 9 -8.93 -9.02 1.25
CA ILE A 9 -8.50 -8.37 0.00
C ILE A 9 -9.20 -7.02 -0.15
N PHE A 10 -8.67 -6.14 -0.99
CA PHE A 10 -9.22 -4.80 -1.26
C PHE A 10 -9.38 -3.91 0.01
N ARG A 11 -8.44 -4.05 0.94
CA ARG A 11 -8.48 -3.38 2.23
C ARG A 11 -8.30 -1.86 2.08
N ALA A 12 -9.26 -1.09 2.61
CA ALA A 12 -9.19 0.36 2.70
C ALA A 12 -9.72 0.82 4.06
N SER A 13 -9.28 2.00 4.49
CA SER A 13 -9.74 2.66 5.71
C SER A 13 -11.23 3.01 5.63
N SER A 14 -11.89 3.14 6.78
CA SER A 14 -13.31 3.50 6.81
C SER A 14 -13.56 4.86 6.12
N GLY A 15 -14.58 4.89 5.26
CA GLY A 15 -14.92 6.10 4.49
C GLY A 15 -14.00 6.40 3.31
N LYS A 16 -13.09 5.48 2.95
CA LYS A 16 -12.24 5.57 1.76
C LYS A 16 -12.56 4.47 0.74
N SER A 17 -12.09 4.65 -0.49
CA SER A 17 -12.19 3.64 -1.55
C SER A 17 -10.86 2.91 -1.72
N TYR A 18 -10.91 1.64 -2.11
CA TYR A 18 -9.74 0.88 -2.53
C TYR A 18 -9.58 1.04 -4.04
N ARG A 19 -8.36 1.34 -4.51
CA ARG A 19 -8.01 1.35 -5.93
C ARG A 19 -6.76 0.51 -6.17
N CYS A 20 -6.75 -0.26 -7.24
CA CYS A 20 -5.59 -1.01 -7.68
C CYS A 20 -5.61 -1.12 -9.20
N SER A 21 -4.75 -0.35 -9.86
CA SER A 21 -4.60 -0.38 -11.32
C SER A 21 -3.79 -1.59 -11.81
N GLU A 22 -3.05 -2.21 -10.91
CA GLU A 22 -2.20 -3.36 -11.19
C GLU A 22 -3.00 -4.66 -11.24
N ASP A 23 -2.52 -5.59 -12.06
CA ASP A 23 -3.07 -6.93 -12.16
C ASP A 23 -2.68 -7.75 -10.92
N ARG A 24 -3.68 -8.27 -10.21
CA ARG A 24 -3.51 -9.10 -9.01
C ARG A 24 -4.27 -10.41 -9.14
N ASP A 25 -3.66 -11.49 -8.69
CA ASP A 25 -4.26 -12.82 -8.71
C ASP A 25 -4.39 -13.33 -7.26
N TYR A 26 -5.61 -13.65 -6.84
CA TYR A 26 -5.90 -14.16 -5.50
C TYR A 26 -6.37 -15.61 -5.57
N VAL A 27 -5.59 -16.53 -4.99
CA VAL A 27 -5.96 -17.95 -4.95
C VAL A 27 -7.08 -18.14 -3.92
N LEU A 28 -8.28 -18.47 -4.39
CA LEU A 28 -9.45 -18.72 -3.53
C LEU A 28 -9.42 -20.14 -2.97
N THR A 29 -9.13 -21.11 -3.85
CA THR A 29 -8.99 -22.55 -3.56
C THR A 29 -7.91 -23.12 -4.49
N GLU A 30 -7.47 -24.37 -4.28
CA GLU A 30 -6.44 -25.01 -5.12
C GLU A 30 -6.73 -24.94 -6.63
N ASN A 31 -8.01 -24.93 -7.03
CA ASN A 31 -8.44 -24.95 -8.43
C ASN A 31 -9.12 -23.65 -8.89
N VAL A 32 -9.19 -22.62 -8.05
CA VAL A 32 -9.89 -21.36 -8.39
C VAL A 32 -9.07 -20.16 -7.96
N THR A 33 -8.74 -19.33 -8.94
CA THR A 33 -8.03 -18.05 -8.78
C THR A 33 -8.93 -16.91 -9.21
N LEU A 34 -8.98 -15.86 -8.40
CA LEU A 34 -9.65 -14.60 -8.70
C LEU A 34 -8.65 -13.66 -9.36
N HIS A 35 -8.89 -13.31 -10.61
CA HIS A 35 -8.11 -12.31 -11.33
C HIS A 35 -8.74 -10.93 -11.14
N ALA A 36 -8.08 -10.08 -10.38
CA ALA A 36 -8.44 -8.69 -10.16
C ALA A 36 -7.63 -7.81 -11.13
N ARG A 37 -8.33 -7.00 -11.94
CA ARG A 37 -7.76 -6.13 -12.97
C ARG A 37 -8.38 -4.75 -12.84
N GLN A 38 -7.58 -3.71 -12.63
CA GLN A 38 -8.04 -2.32 -12.50
C GLN A 38 -9.24 -2.15 -11.54
N VAL A 39 -9.08 -2.63 -10.30
CA VAL A 39 -10.17 -2.64 -9.31
C VAL A 39 -10.31 -1.27 -8.67
N HIS A 40 -11.53 -0.73 -8.64
CA HIS A 40 -11.89 0.42 -7.81
C HIS A 40 -13.20 0.12 -7.09
N VAL A 41 -13.13 -0.09 -5.77
CA VAL A 41 -14.27 -0.52 -4.95
C VAL A 41 -14.34 0.25 -3.64
N GLN A 42 -15.54 0.41 -3.11
CA GLN A 42 -15.75 0.98 -1.78
C GLN A 42 -16.91 0.26 -1.11
N ALA A 43 -16.62 -0.43 -0.03
CA ALA A 43 -17.62 -1.01 0.83
C ALA A 43 -17.95 -0.02 1.96
N PHE A 44 -19.25 0.19 2.20
CA PHE A 44 -19.75 1.10 3.24
C PHE A 44 -19.31 2.56 3.04
N GLY A 45 -19.94 3.50 3.76
CA GLY A 45 -19.52 4.91 3.76
C GLY A 45 -19.50 5.61 2.39
N VAL A 46 -20.22 5.08 1.40
CA VAL A 46 -20.36 5.71 0.08
C VAL A 46 -21.27 6.92 0.23
N SER A 47 -20.77 8.10 -0.13
CA SER A 47 -21.52 9.35 -0.06
C SER A 47 -21.86 9.81 -1.47
N LYS A 48 -23.12 10.20 -1.69
CA LYS A 48 -23.60 10.76 -2.96
C LYS A 48 -23.35 9.86 -4.20
N GLY A 49 -23.21 8.54 -3.99
CA GLY A 49 -22.94 7.58 -5.07
C GLY A 49 -21.56 7.73 -5.71
N GLN A 50 -20.62 8.42 -5.04
CA GLN A 50 -19.26 8.62 -5.54
C GLN A 50 -18.26 7.90 -4.64
N PHE A 51 -17.16 7.45 -5.25
CA PHE A 51 -16.03 6.94 -4.49
C PHE A 51 -15.38 8.07 -3.69
N SER A 52 -15.15 7.81 -2.42
CA SER A 52 -14.29 8.62 -1.55
C SER A 52 -12.83 8.52 -1.98
N THR A 53 -11.95 9.25 -1.28
CA THR A 53 -10.50 9.21 -1.47
C THR A 53 -9.98 7.78 -1.64
N ALA A 54 -9.30 7.52 -2.76
CA ALA A 54 -8.78 6.20 -3.09
C ALA A 54 -7.46 5.91 -2.36
N GLU A 55 -7.37 4.72 -1.77
CA GLU A 55 -6.14 4.13 -1.25
C GLU A 55 -5.62 3.13 -2.27
N ASP A 56 -4.47 3.47 -2.86
CA ASP A 56 -3.84 2.65 -3.88
C ASP A 56 -3.08 1.48 -3.26
N CYS A 57 -3.32 0.27 -3.77
CA CYS A 57 -2.77 -1.00 -3.30
C CYS A 57 -1.23 -1.12 -3.26
N GLY A 58 -0.50 -0.19 -3.89
CA GLY A 58 0.97 -0.16 -3.95
C GLY A 58 1.63 0.94 -3.12
N LYS A 59 0.85 1.86 -2.55
CA LYS A 59 1.41 3.01 -1.82
C LYS A 59 1.89 2.65 -0.41
N ASP A 60 1.26 1.68 0.25
CA ASP A 60 1.70 1.18 1.57
C ASP A 60 2.97 0.32 1.50
N GLN A 61 3.22 -0.34 0.35
CA GLN A 61 4.45 -1.13 0.19
C GLN A 61 5.69 -0.26 -0.08
N SER A 62 5.50 0.97 -0.56
CA SER A 62 6.58 1.95 -0.69
C SER A 62 7.00 2.62 0.63
N ASN A 63 6.29 2.42 1.76
CA ASN A 63 6.67 3.03 3.03
C ASN A 63 7.48 2.11 3.96
N ASN A 64 7.60 0.81 3.65
CA ASN A 64 8.38 -0.12 4.46
C ASN A 64 9.69 -0.59 3.81
N GLU A 65 9.89 -0.33 2.52
CA GLU A 65 11.14 -0.68 1.80
C GLU A 65 11.93 0.56 1.30
N LEU A 66 11.43 1.77 1.52
CA LEU A 66 12.20 3.02 1.35
C LEU A 66 12.83 3.52 2.67
N VAL A 67 12.55 2.87 3.80
CA VAL A 67 13.17 3.21 5.09
C VAL A 67 14.69 3.03 5.04
N ALA A 68 15.22 2.05 4.31
CA ALA A 68 16.66 1.80 4.29
C ALA A 68 17.47 2.90 3.58
N ILE A 69 16.91 3.57 2.57
CA ILE A 69 17.64 4.59 1.78
C ILE A 69 17.55 5.96 2.47
N VAL A 70 16.38 6.34 2.98
CA VAL A 70 16.17 7.64 3.63
C VAL A 70 16.86 7.74 4.99
N THR A 71 16.96 6.63 5.74
CA THR A 71 17.65 6.61 7.04
C THR A 71 19.18 6.52 6.91
N GLY A 72 19.70 6.06 5.77
CA GLY A 72 21.15 6.00 5.52
C GLY A 72 21.79 7.38 5.36
N GLY A 73 21.15 8.28 4.60
CA GLY A 73 21.69 9.61 4.33
C GLY A 73 21.67 10.57 5.53
N SER A 74 20.69 10.41 6.42
CA SER A 74 20.51 11.29 7.58
C SER A 74 21.58 11.07 8.65
N LEU A 75 22.05 9.84 8.88
CA LEU A 75 23.18 9.59 9.79
C LEU A 75 24.53 10.05 9.21
N THR A 76 24.79 9.78 7.93
CA THR A 76 26.10 10.10 7.33
C THR A 76 26.35 11.61 7.24
N GLY A 77 25.33 12.40 6.89
CA GLY A 77 25.46 13.86 6.78
C GLY A 77 25.84 14.54 8.09
N VAL A 78 25.20 14.14 9.21
CA VAL A 78 25.45 14.76 10.52
C VAL A 78 26.87 14.48 11.02
N VAL A 79 27.39 13.27 10.78
CA VAL A 79 28.76 12.89 11.19
C VAL A 79 29.81 13.71 10.45
N ILE A 80 29.66 13.92 9.14
CA ILE A 80 30.61 14.71 8.34
C ILE A 80 30.66 16.16 8.82
N ILE A 81 29.50 16.76 9.10
CA ILE A 81 29.42 18.15 9.59
C ILE A 81 30.14 18.28 10.94
N ALA A 82 29.92 17.36 11.87
CA ALA A 82 30.58 17.36 13.17
C ALA A 82 32.11 17.27 13.05
N ILE A 83 32.62 16.44 12.14
CA ILE A 83 34.05 16.32 11.85
C ILE A 83 34.60 17.65 11.33
N VAL A 84 33.95 18.26 10.33
CA VAL A 84 34.41 19.53 9.76
C VAL A 84 34.45 20.64 10.81
N THR A 85 33.41 20.78 11.64
CA THR A 85 33.38 21.78 12.72
C THR A 85 34.39 21.50 13.81
N TYR A 86 34.74 20.23 14.08
CA TYR A 86 35.77 19.91 15.06
C TYR A 86 37.19 20.32 14.62
N PHE A 87 37.47 20.26 13.32
CA PHE A 87 38.78 20.58 12.74
C PHE A 87 38.96 22.06 12.33
N ILE A 88 37.94 22.90 12.51
CA ILE A 88 37.98 24.36 12.35
C ILE A 88 38.11 25.00 13.73
#